data_AF-A0A8B9N570-F1
#
_entry.id   AF-A0A8B9N570-F1
#
_cell.length_a   1.000
_cell.length_b   1.000
_cell.length_c   1.000
_cell.angle_alpha   90.00
_cell.angle_beta   90.00
_cell.angle_gamma   90.00
#
_symmetry.space_group_name_H-M   'P 1'
#
loop_
_entity.id
_entity.type
_entity.pdbx_description
1 polymer ?
#
loop_
_entity_poly.entity_id
_entity_poly.type
_entity_poly.pdbx_seq_one_letter_code
_entity_poly.pdbx_strand_id
1 'polypeptide(L)'
;MAKSKNHTTHNQSRKWHRNGIKKPRSHRYESLKGVDPKFLRNMRFAKKHNKKGLKKMQANNAKQASLVLLQYAEISKGCCVCCFAGKVVTATEILKKWEGTEC
;
A
#
# COMPACT_ATOMS: atom_id res chain seq x y z
N MET A 1 -4.70 -69.11 -1.17
CA MET A 1 -4.75 -67.64 -1.40
C MET A 1 -3.68 -66.99 -0.55
N ALA A 2 -2.62 -66.43 -1.13
CA ALA A 2 -1.60 -65.72 -0.36
C ALA A 2 -2.07 -64.29 -0.10
N LYS A 3 -2.17 -63.88 1.17
CA LYS A 3 -2.59 -62.50 1.51
C LYS A 3 -1.43 -61.54 1.26
N SER A 4 -1.71 -60.42 0.61
CA SER A 4 -0.77 -59.32 0.38
C SER A 4 -0.99 -58.17 1.39
N LYS A 5 -0.14 -57.14 1.34
CA LYS A 5 -0.26 -55.96 2.22
C LYS A 5 -1.44 -55.09 1.79
N ASN A 6 -2.32 -54.76 2.73
CA ASN A 6 -3.58 -54.05 2.45
C ASN A 6 -3.42 -52.52 2.30
N HIS A 7 -2.44 -51.89 2.98
CA HIS A 7 -2.24 -50.42 2.94
C HIS A 7 -0.80 -50.00 3.29
N THR A 8 -0.28 -48.92 2.69
CA THR A 8 1.03 -48.33 3.02
C THR A 8 1.15 -46.85 2.62
N THR A 9 1.77 -46.05 3.50
CA THR A 9 2.12 -44.63 3.26
C THR A 9 3.63 -44.45 2.98
N HIS A 10 4.39 -45.54 2.85
CA HIS A 10 5.87 -45.55 2.84
C HIS A 10 6.54 -44.58 1.84
N ASN A 11 6.03 -44.48 0.61
CA ASN A 11 6.62 -43.62 -0.42
C ASN A 11 5.79 -42.37 -0.73
N GLN A 12 4.75 -42.06 0.06
CA GLN A 12 3.85 -40.94 -0.22
C GLN A 12 4.56 -39.60 0.02
N SER A 13 5.23 -39.46 1.17
CA SER A 13 5.99 -38.25 1.50
C SER A 13 7.05 -37.93 0.44
N ARG A 14 7.83 -38.92 0.00
CA ARG A 14 8.86 -38.71 -1.03
C ARG A 14 8.25 -38.20 -2.34
N LYS A 15 7.11 -38.75 -2.78
CA LYS A 15 6.41 -38.28 -3.99
C LYS A 15 5.90 -36.84 -3.86
N TRP A 16 5.30 -36.48 -2.72
CA TRP A 16 4.80 -35.12 -2.50
C TRP A 16 5.93 -34.08 -2.48
N HIS A 17 7.10 -34.45 -1.95
CA HIS A 17 8.25 -33.55 -1.88
C HIS A 17 9.08 -33.48 -3.17
N ARG A 18 8.96 -34.41 -4.13
CA ARG A 18 9.63 -34.30 -5.44
C ARG A 18 9.30 -33.00 -6.17
N ASN A 19 8.02 -32.60 -6.14
CA ASN A 19 7.56 -31.34 -6.74
C ASN A 19 7.51 -30.18 -5.71
N GLY A 20 7.75 -30.51 -4.44
CA GLY A 20 7.62 -29.61 -3.29
C GLY A 20 6.16 -29.31 -2.95
N ILE A 21 5.81 -29.42 -1.67
CA ILE A 21 4.50 -28.98 -1.17
C ILE A 21 4.52 -27.44 -1.10
N LYS A 22 3.87 -26.79 -2.07
CA LYS A 22 3.81 -25.33 -2.15
C LYS A 22 2.65 -24.79 -1.31
N LYS A 23 2.88 -23.65 -0.65
CA LYS A 23 1.82 -22.89 0.02
C LYS A 23 0.85 -22.31 -1.03
N PRO A 24 -0.45 -22.19 -0.72
CA PRO A 24 -1.37 -21.48 -1.61
C PRO A 24 -0.91 -20.04 -1.80
N ARG A 25 -1.10 -19.49 -3.00
CA ARG A 25 -0.74 -18.10 -3.29
C ARG A 25 -1.76 -17.15 -2.65
N SER A 26 -1.29 -16.32 -1.73
CA SER A 26 -2.09 -15.19 -1.23
C SER A 26 -2.02 -14.04 -2.23
N HIS A 27 -3.18 -13.46 -2.54
CA HIS A 27 -3.29 -12.27 -3.38
C HIS A 27 -3.69 -11.08 -2.51
N ARG A 28 -3.31 -9.85 -2.89
CA ARG A 28 -3.64 -8.63 -2.11
C ARG A 28 -5.15 -8.46 -1.90
N TYR A 29 -5.97 -8.85 -2.88
CA TYR A 29 -7.43 -8.77 -2.80
C TYR A 29 -8.04 -10.15 -3.03
N GLU A 30 -8.68 -10.69 -1.99
CA GLU A 30 -9.36 -11.99 -2.04
C GLU A 30 -10.84 -11.86 -2.43
N SER A 31 -11.46 -12.99 -2.76
CA SER A 31 -12.90 -13.04 -3.05
C SER A 31 -13.73 -12.93 -1.78
N LEU A 32 -14.85 -12.19 -1.83
CA LEU A 32 -15.79 -12.05 -0.70
C LEU A 32 -16.86 -13.17 -0.65
N LYS A 33 -16.54 -14.37 -1.17
CA LYS A 33 -17.48 -15.51 -1.16
C LYS A 33 -17.57 -16.07 0.27
N GLY A 34 -18.80 -16.24 0.78
CA GLY A 34 -19.04 -16.73 2.14
C GLY A 34 -19.16 -15.62 3.20
N VAL A 35 -19.05 -14.35 2.82
CA VAL A 35 -19.35 -13.21 3.72
C VAL A 35 -20.86 -13.02 3.84
N ASP A 36 -21.33 -12.55 5.00
CA ASP A 36 -22.73 -12.29 5.28
C ASP A 36 -23.45 -11.53 4.13
N PRO A 37 -24.55 -12.07 3.57
CA PRO A 37 -25.31 -11.42 2.52
C PRO A 37 -25.83 -10.02 2.89
N LYS A 38 -26.19 -9.77 4.16
CA LYS A 38 -26.69 -8.46 4.61
C LYS A 38 -25.58 -7.40 4.54
N PHE A 39 -24.39 -7.74 5.01
CA PHE A 39 -23.21 -6.90 4.85
C PHE A 39 -22.86 -6.64 3.38
N LEU A 40 -22.83 -7.69 2.55
CA LEU A 40 -22.52 -7.55 1.12
C LEU A 40 -23.53 -6.66 0.39
N ARG A 41 -24.82 -6.74 0.76
CA ARG A 41 -25.87 -5.88 0.22
C ARG A 41 -25.59 -4.42 0.53
N ASN A 42 -25.28 -4.10 1.79
CA ASN A 42 -24.94 -2.74 2.19
C ASN A 42 -23.67 -2.21 1.49
N MET A 43 -22.59 -3.00 1.47
CA MET A 43 -21.34 -2.61 0.80
C MET A 43 -21.54 -2.35 -0.70
N ARG A 44 -22.38 -3.14 -1.38
CA ARG A 44 -22.74 -2.91 -2.79
C ARG A 44 -23.48 -1.58 -2.97
N PHE A 45 -24.41 -1.24 -2.09
CA PHE A 45 -25.11 0.04 -2.15
C PHE A 45 -24.18 1.23 -1.87
N ALA A 46 -23.29 1.12 -0.88
CA ALA A 46 -22.29 2.15 -0.60
C ALA A 46 -21.39 2.40 -1.83
N LYS A 47 -20.81 1.35 -2.43
CA LYS A 47 -20.00 1.45 -3.65
C LYS A 47 -20.78 2.02 -4.83
N LYS A 48 -22.07 1.66 -4.98
CA LYS A 48 -22.95 2.18 -6.04
C LYS A 48 -23.16 3.70 -5.91
N HIS A 49 -23.34 4.21 -4.68
CA HIS A 49 -23.69 5.60 -4.43
C HIS A 49 -22.49 6.53 -4.17
N ASN A 50 -21.27 6.01 -4.04
CA ASN A 50 -20.05 6.82 -3.87
C ASN A 50 -19.83 7.88 -4.96
N LYS A 51 -20.36 7.67 -6.18
CA LYS A 51 -20.26 8.65 -7.29
C LYS A 51 -20.93 9.99 -6.98
N LYS A 52 -21.95 10.01 -6.11
CA LYS A 52 -22.70 11.23 -5.76
C LYS A 52 -21.86 12.26 -4.99
N GLY A 53 -20.85 11.81 -4.23
CA GLY A 53 -20.01 12.67 -3.38
C GLY A 53 -18.75 13.21 -4.07
N LEU A 54 -18.50 12.84 -5.33
CA LEU A 54 -17.20 13.06 -5.97
C LEU A 54 -16.78 14.53 -6.02
N LYS A 55 -17.69 15.44 -6.40
CA LYS A 55 -17.39 16.88 -6.48
C LYS A 55 -17.02 17.48 -5.12
N LYS A 56 -17.73 17.08 -4.06
CA LYS A 56 -17.45 17.55 -2.69
C LYS A 56 -16.09 17.03 -2.21
N MET A 57 -15.79 15.76 -2.51
CA MET A 57 -14.49 15.15 -2.18
C MET A 57 -13.34 15.83 -2.94
N GLN A 58 -13.50 16.09 -4.24
CA GLN A 58 -12.49 16.80 -5.04
C GLN A 58 -12.22 18.21 -4.50
N ALA A 59 -13.27 18.97 -4.19
CA ALA A 59 -13.13 20.31 -3.62
C ALA A 59 -12.45 20.27 -2.25
N ASN A 60 -12.77 19.29 -1.41
CA ASN A 60 -12.08 19.11 -0.13
C ASN A 60 -10.60 18.74 -0.33
N ASN A 61 -10.31 17.80 -1.21
CA ASN A 61 -8.93 17.38 -1.51
C ASN A 61 -8.09 18.54 -2.07
N ALA A 62 -8.66 19.37 -2.96
CA ALA A 62 -7.98 20.55 -3.48
C ALA A 62 -7.68 21.57 -2.37
N LYS A 63 -8.64 21.80 -1.47
CA LYS A 63 -8.43 22.64 -0.28
C LYS A 63 -7.33 22.07 0.61
N GLN A 64 -7.35 20.77 0.91
CA GLN A 64 -6.32 20.12 1.71
C GLN A 64 -4.95 20.21 1.04
N ALA A 65 -4.86 19.97 -0.27
CA ALA A 65 -3.61 20.14 -1.02
C ALA A 65 -3.08 21.58 -0.95
N SER A 66 -3.96 22.58 -1.10
CA SER A 66 -3.54 23.99 -0.94
C SER A 66 -3.07 24.31 0.48
N LEU A 67 -3.74 23.77 1.52
CA LEU A 67 -3.32 23.97 2.91
C LEU A 67 -1.96 23.33 3.17
N VAL A 68 -1.73 22.13 2.66
CA VAL A 68 -0.44 21.45 2.75
C VAL A 68 0.65 22.26 2.05
N LEU A 69 0.41 22.77 0.84
CA LEU A 69 1.37 23.62 0.13
C LEU A 69 1.67 24.93 0.87
N LEU A 70 0.66 25.58 1.44
CA LEU A 70 0.84 26.79 2.25
C LEU A 70 1.65 26.50 3.51
N GLN A 71 1.38 25.38 4.18
CA GLN A 71 2.15 24.93 5.35
C GLN A 71 3.63 24.72 4.99
N TYR A 72 3.92 24.04 3.87
CA TYR A 72 5.30 23.88 3.39
C TYR A 72 5.96 25.22 3.05
N ALA A 73 5.23 26.15 2.43
CA ALA A 73 5.73 27.48 2.13
C ALA A 73 6.05 28.29 3.40
N GLU A 74 5.23 28.19 4.44
CA GLU A 74 5.48 28.82 5.74
C GLU A 74 6.71 28.22 6.44
N ILE A 75 6.85 26.89 6.45
CA ILE A 75 8.05 26.21 6.98
C ILE A 75 9.31 26.67 6.24
N SER A 76 9.26 26.81 4.91
CA SER A 76 10.40 27.25 4.10
C SER A 76 10.83 28.71 4.37
N LYS A 77 9.85 29.60 4.62
CA LYS A 77 10.11 31.01 4.99
C LYS A 77 10.75 31.12 6.38
N GLY A 78 10.34 30.27 7.32
CA GLY A 78 10.95 30.18 8.65
C GLY A 78 12.40 29.67 8.61
N CYS A 79 12.74 28.75 7.70
CA CYS A 79 14.11 28.23 7.57
C CYS A 79 15.09 29.28 6.99
N CYS A 80 14.60 30.22 6.17
CA CYS A 80 15.43 31.28 5.59
C CYS A 80 15.84 32.36 6.62
N VAL A 81 15.06 32.57 7.69
CA VAL A 81 15.42 33.47 8.80
C VAL A 81 16.46 32.84 9.73
N CYS A 82 16.56 31.51 9.79
CA CYS A 82 17.56 30.80 10.59
C CYS A 82 18.93 30.66 9.91
N CYS A 83 19.03 30.86 8.59
CA CYS A 83 20.30 30.70 7.84
C CYS A 83 21.07 32.01 7.60
N PHE A 84 20.57 33.17 8.06
CA PHE A 84 21.32 34.43 8.01
C PHE A 84 22.26 34.63 9.21
N ALA A 85 22.92 33.55 9.63
CA ALA A 85 24.21 33.60 10.30
C ALA A 85 25.30 33.17 9.28
N GLY A 86 25.49 33.99 8.24
CA GLY A 86 26.81 34.18 7.64
C GLY A 86 27.38 33.16 6.65
N LYS A 87 26.59 32.33 5.95
CA LYS A 87 27.11 31.59 4.77
C LYS A 87 26.12 31.58 3.62
N VAL A 88 26.48 32.26 2.52
CA VAL A 88 25.74 32.27 1.26
C VAL A 88 25.94 30.92 0.58
N VAL A 89 25.01 29.99 0.81
CA VAL A 89 24.90 28.74 0.05
C VAL A 89 23.75 28.95 -0.93
N THR A 90 24.05 28.85 -2.22
CA THR A 90 23.07 29.14 -3.28
C THR A 90 22.01 28.04 -3.32
N ALA A 91 20.74 28.39 -3.64
CA ALA A 91 19.60 27.46 -3.57
C ALA A 91 19.80 26.15 -4.39
N THR A 92 20.69 26.19 -5.37
CA THR A 92 21.11 25.03 -6.19
C THR A 92 21.92 23.98 -5.41
N GLU A 93 22.64 24.37 -4.37
CA GLU A 93 23.46 23.47 -3.55
C GLU A 93 22.62 22.72 -2.51
N ILE A 94 21.55 23.33 -2.02
CA ILE A 94 20.63 22.73 -1.04
C ILE A 94 19.75 21.66 -1.71
N LEU A 95 19.32 21.87 -2.96
CA LEU A 95 18.55 20.89 -3.73
C LEU A 95 19.37 19.62 -4.03
N LYS A 96 20.63 19.75 -4.44
CA LYS A 96 21.52 18.60 -4.68
C LYS A 96 21.75 17.74 -3.44
N LYS A 97 21.83 18.36 -2.26
CA LYS A 97 22.02 17.67 -0.98
C LYS A 97 20.77 16.95 -0.48
N TRP A 98 19.58 17.44 -0.85
CA TRP A 98 18.30 16.78 -0.53
C TRP A 98 17.95 15.62 -1.48
N GLU A 99 18.40 15.67 -2.73
CA GLU A 99 18.17 14.60 -3.72
C GLU A 99 19.16 13.43 -3.62
N GLY A 100 20.11 13.45 -2.68
CA GLY A 100 20.98 12.31 -2.39
C GLY A 100 21.84 11.86 -3.58
N THR A 101 22.29 12.80 -4.42
CA THR A 101 23.13 12.51 -5.60
C THR A 101 24.61 12.83 -5.41
N GLU A 102 25.11 12.72 -4.18
CA GLU A 102 26.54 12.67 -3.92
C GLU A 102 26.84 11.51 -2.96
N CYS A 103 27.67 10.57 -3.43
CA CYS A 103 28.36 9.57 -2.61
C CYS A 103 29.41 10.23 -1.71
#